data_AF-A0AAI9DRY6-F1
#
_entry.id   AF-A0AAI9DRY6-F1
#
_cell.length_a   1.000
_cell.length_b   1.000
_cell.length_c   1.000
_cell.angle_alpha   90.00
_cell.angle_beta   90.00
_cell.angle_gamma   90.00
#
_symmetry.space_group_name_H-M   'P 1'
#
loop_
_entity.id
_entity.type
_entity.pdbx_description
1 polymer ?
#
loop_
_entity_poly.entity_id
_entity_poly.type
_entity_poly.pdbx_seq_one_letter_code
_entity_poly.pdbx_strand_id
1 'polypeptide(L)'
;MRSDRRPDAAVQYVYEENSYAPLARVDSTGDAAEVYWYHAELNGLPERMTDADGETVWRGAFSAWGRTLRESTRGGWRGQQNLRFQGQYLDR
;
A
#
# COMPACT_ATOMS: atom_id res chain seq x y z
N MET A 1 -13.41 -21.59 15.16
CA MET A 1 -12.45 -20.51 14.86
C MET A 1 -13.13 -19.61 13.84
N ARG A 2 -13.71 -18.47 14.27
CA ARG A 2 -14.46 -17.58 13.36
C ARG A 2 -13.45 -16.72 12.61
N SER A 3 -13.42 -16.85 11.28
CA SER A 3 -12.64 -15.99 10.39
C SER A 3 -13.15 -14.56 10.54
N ASP A 4 -12.31 -13.67 11.04
CA ASP A 4 -12.56 -12.22 11.22
C ASP A 4 -12.51 -11.46 9.88
N ARG A 5 -13.05 -12.08 8.81
CA ARG A 5 -13.25 -11.40 7.54
C ARG A 5 -14.56 -10.66 7.64
N ARG A 6 -14.48 -9.34 7.72
CA ARG A 6 -15.59 -8.47 7.31
C ARG A 6 -15.90 -8.83 5.85
N PRO A 7 -17.02 -9.52 5.56
CA PRO A 7 -17.29 -10.03 4.22
C PRO A 7 -17.46 -8.90 3.18
N ASP A 8 -17.62 -7.68 3.66
CA ASP A 8 -17.80 -6.44 2.93
C ASP A 8 -16.51 -5.63 2.74
N ALA A 9 -15.36 -6.06 3.30
CA ALA A 9 -14.09 -5.34 3.16
C ALA A 9 -13.15 -5.99 2.12
N ALA A 10 -12.57 -5.17 1.23
CA ALA A 10 -11.58 -5.62 0.26
C ALA A 10 -10.41 -4.62 0.12
N VAL A 11 -9.24 -5.15 -0.22
CA VAL A 11 -8.05 -4.35 -0.56
C VAL A 11 -7.64 -4.74 -1.97
N GLN A 12 -7.58 -3.75 -2.87
CA GLN A 12 -7.17 -3.94 -4.25
C GLN A 12 -5.90 -3.13 -4.53
N TYR A 13 -5.02 -3.70 -5.34
CA TYR A 13 -3.80 -3.04 -5.80
C TYR A 13 -3.90 -2.81 -7.30
N VAL A 14 -3.68 -1.56 -7.72
CA VAL A 14 -3.68 -1.13 -9.11
C VAL A 14 -2.24 -0.90 -9.52
N TYR A 15 -1.87 -1.36 -10.71
CA TYR A 15 -0.53 -1.28 -11.27
C TYR A 15 -0.52 -0.43 -12.54
N GLU A 16 0.63 0.15 -12.86
CA GLU A 16 0.82 0.85 -14.13
C GLU A 16 0.67 -0.10 -15.34
N GLU A 17 0.25 0.46 -16.48
CA GLU A 17 0.10 -0.32 -17.70
C GLU A 17 1.43 -0.96 -18.13
N ASN A 18 1.38 -2.26 -18.45
CA ASN A 18 2.55 -3.05 -18.87
C ASN A 18 3.70 -3.10 -17.85
N SER A 19 3.41 -2.87 -16.56
CA SER A 19 4.41 -2.89 -15.49
C SER A 19 3.82 -3.54 -14.23
N TYR A 20 4.70 -3.94 -13.31
CA TYR A 20 4.33 -4.34 -11.95
C TYR A 20 4.62 -3.24 -10.92
N ALA A 21 4.89 -2.02 -11.39
CA ALA A 21 5.01 -0.84 -10.54
C ALA A 21 3.64 -0.50 -9.93
N PRO A 22 3.53 -0.40 -8.60
CA PRO A 22 2.26 -0.10 -7.96
C PRO A 22 1.88 1.35 -8.19
N LEU A 23 0.65 1.56 -8.65
CA LEU A 23 0.06 2.88 -8.89
C LEU A 23 -0.80 3.33 -7.73
N ALA A 24 -1.72 2.46 -7.30
CA ALA A 24 -2.66 2.79 -6.24
C ALA A 24 -3.10 1.57 -5.42
N ARG A 25 -3.64 1.85 -4.25
CA ARG A 25 -4.34 0.91 -3.39
C ARG A 25 -5.75 1.43 -3.12
N VAL A 26 -6.73 0.54 -3.24
CA VAL A 26 -8.14 0.84 -2.94
C VAL A 26 -8.58 -0.03 -1.77
N ASP A 27 -8.98 0.61 -0.68
CA ASP A 27 -9.55 -0.06 0.49
C ASP A 27 -11.06 0.18 0.46
N SER A 28 -11.85 -0.87 0.21
CA SER A 28 -13.31 -0.80 0.16
C SER A 28 -13.95 -1.45 1.39
N THR A 29 -15.07 -0.92 1.86
CA THR A 29 -15.91 -1.51 2.90
C THR A 29 -17.38 -1.17 2.61
N GLY A 30 -18.18 -2.18 2.25
CA GLY A 30 -19.55 -1.95 1.77
C GLY A 30 -19.56 -1.10 0.50
N ASP A 31 -20.31 -0.01 0.52
CA ASP A 31 -20.41 0.95 -0.60
C ASP A 31 -19.34 2.07 -0.54
N ALA A 32 -18.49 2.09 0.48
CA ALA A 32 -17.42 3.08 0.64
C ALA A 32 -16.09 2.55 0.12
N ALA A 33 -15.28 3.42 -0.49
CA ALA A 33 -13.92 3.11 -0.93
C ALA A 33 -13.00 4.31 -0.74
N GLU A 34 -11.79 4.04 -0.25
CA GLU A 34 -10.70 5.01 -0.10
C GLU A 34 -9.55 4.64 -1.04
N VAL A 35 -9.01 5.64 -1.73
CA VAL A 35 -7.91 5.45 -2.69
C VAL A 35 -6.64 6.08 -2.14
N TYR A 36 -5.54 5.35 -2.26
CA TYR A 36 -4.21 5.79 -1.87
C TYR A 36 -3.25 5.61 -3.04
N TRP A 37 -2.44 6.62 -3.33
CA TRP A 37 -1.50 6.61 -4.45
C TRP A 37 -0.10 6.29 -3.98
N TYR A 38 0.56 5.33 -4.65
CA TYR A 38 1.94 5.00 -4.38
C TYR A 38 2.89 5.97 -5.07
N HIS A 39 3.98 6.27 -4.38
CA HIS A 39 5.15 6.96 -4.91
C HIS A 39 6.31 5.99 -4.71
N ALA A 40 6.82 5.44 -5.81
CA ALA A 40 7.91 4.46 -5.79
C ALA A 40 9.25 5.10 -6.20
N GLU A 41 10.34 4.60 -5.64
CA GLU A 41 11.68 4.92 -6.09
C GLU A 41 12.00 4.30 -7.45
N LEU A 42 13.07 4.74 -8.10
CA LEU A 42 13.47 4.28 -9.45
C LEU A 42 13.69 2.75 -9.53
N ASN A 43 14.04 2.12 -8.41
CA ASN A 43 14.21 0.67 -8.31
C ASN A 43 12.89 -0.09 -8.03
N GLY A 44 11.75 0.60 -8.01
CA GLY A 44 10.42 0.03 -7.82
C GLY A 44 10.02 -0.20 -6.37
N LEU A 45 10.78 0.29 -5.38
CA LEU A 45 10.37 0.22 -3.98
C LEU A 45 9.34 1.31 -3.65
N PRO A 46 8.19 0.98 -3.06
CA PRO A 46 7.22 1.99 -2.64
C PRO A 46 7.77 2.81 -1.47
N GLU A 47 8.08 4.09 -1.70
CA GLU A 47 8.59 5.00 -0.67
C GLU A 47 7.45 5.56 0.18
N ARG A 48 6.34 5.92 -0.46
CA ARG A 48 5.27 6.69 0.17
C ARG A 48 3.90 6.38 -0.41
N MET A 49 2.86 6.56 0.40
CA MET A 49 1.47 6.64 -0.05
C MET A 49 0.85 7.97 0.35
N THR A 50 0.02 8.53 -0.54
CA THR A 50 -0.81 9.71 -0.26
C THR A 50 -2.30 9.40 -0.36
N ASP A 51 -3.13 10.13 0.37
CA ASP A 51 -4.59 10.12 0.21
C ASP A 51 -5.05 11.07 -0.91
N ALA A 52 -6.37 11.28 -1.02
CA ALA A 52 -6.99 12.08 -2.07
C ALA A 52 -6.70 13.58 -1.96
N ASP A 53 -6.36 14.05 -0.77
CA ASP A 53 -5.93 15.43 -0.51
C ASP A 53 -4.43 15.62 -0.79
N GLY A 54 -3.72 14.54 -1.15
CA GLY A 54 -2.28 14.54 -1.38
C GLY A 54 -1.46 14.41 -0.09
N GLU A 55 -2.11 14.20 1.05
CA GLU A 55 -1.46 14.09 2.34
C GLU A 55 -0.81 12.72 2.52
N THR A 56 0.38 12.70 3.12
CA THR A 56 1.14 11.47 3.29
C THR A 56 0.57 10.62 4.42
N VAL A 57 -0.02 9.47 4.10
CA VAL A 57 -0.62 8.53 5.06
C VAL A 57 0.29 7.39 5.47
N TRP A 58 1.24 7.01 4.60
CA TRP A 58 2.25 6.00 4.89
C TRP A 58 3.57 6.36 4.23
N ARG A 59 4.69 6.03 4.90
CA ARG A 59 6.03 6.12 4.34
C ARG A 59 6.88 4.93 4.81
N GLY A 60 7.57 4.30 3.88
CA GLY A 60 8.54 3.24 4.11
C GLY A 60 9.95 3.73 3.81
N ALA A 61 10.90 3.32 4.65
CA ALA A 61 12.33 3.46 4.39
C ALA A 61 12.94 2.07 4.33
N PHE A 62 13.61 1.77 3.22
CA PHE A 62 14.20 0.45 2.95
C PHE A 62 15.69 0.60 2.70
N SER A 63 16.46 -0.45 2.95
CA SER A 63 17.80 -0.53 2.40
C SER A 63 17.73 -0.67 0.88
N ALA A 64 18.84 -0.44 0.17
CA ALA A 64 18.94 -0.66 -1.28
C ALA A 64 18.53 -2.07 -1.73
N TRP A 65 18.55 -3.04 -0.82
CA TRP A 65 18.17 -4.44 -1.06
C TRP A 65 16.81 -4.83 -0.44
N GLY A 66 15.95 -3.84 -0.13
CA GLY A 66 14.55 -4.07 0.25
C GLY A 66 14.31 -4.49 1.70
N ARG A 67 15.35 -4.47 2.55
CA ARG A 67 15.17 -4.67 4.00
C ARG A 67 14.46 -3.46 4.59
N THR A 68 13.34 -3.66 5.27
CA THR A 68 12.65 -2.58 6.00
C THR A 68 13.58 -2.01 7.07
N LEU A 69 13.79 -0.69 7.03
CA LEU A 69 14.49 0.04 8.08
C LEU A 69 13.47 0.71 9.00
N ARG A 70 12.44 1.33 8.42
CA ARG A 70 11.37 2.01 9.15
C ARG A 70 10.10 2.04 8.32
N GLU A 71 8.97 1.96 9.00
CA GLU A 71 7.66 2.32 8.45
C GLU A 71 7.00 3.33 9.40
N SER A 72 6.24 4.26 8.85
CA SER A 72 5.44 5.20 9.64
C SER A 72 4.11 5.47 8.96
N THR A 73 3.06 5.56 9.76
CA THR A 73 1.71 5.92 9.33
C THR A 73 1.31 7.26 9.92
N ARG A 74 0.50 8.02 9.17
CA ARG A 74 -0.10 9.29 9.58
C ARG A 74 -1.55 9.35 9.08
N GLY A 75 -2.32 10.34 9.53
CA GLY A 75 -3.65 10.60 8.97
C GLY A 75 -4.69 9.50 9.21
N GLY A 76 -4.67 8.84 10.38
CA GLY A 76 -5.71 7.86 10.74
C GLY A 76 -5.69 6.55 9.94
N TRP A 77 -4.79 6.40 8.96
CA TRP A 77 -4.65 5.18 8.16
C TRP A 77 -4.20 3.99 9.01
N ARG A 78 -4.96 2.90 8.95
CA ARG A 78 -4.74 1.67 9.74
C ARG A 78 -4.50 0.42 8.88
N GLY A 79 -4.33 0.59 7.57
CA GLY A 79 -4.01 -0.50 6.66
C GLY A 79 -2.60 -1.06 6.91
N GLN A 80 -2.33 -2.25 6.38
CA GLN A 80 -0.97 -2.79 6.30
C GLN A 80 -0.45 -2.65 4.87
N GLN A 81 0.67 -1.95 4.68
CA GLN A 81 1.35 -1.95 3.39
C GLN A 81 2.13 -3.27 3.28
N ASN A 82 1.79 -4.08 2.27
CA ASN A 82 2.37 -5.39 2.07
C ASN A 82 3.15 -5.52 0.74
N LEU A 83 3.19 -4.48 -0.11
CA LEU A 83 3.95 -4.55 -1.36
C LEU A 83 5.45 -4.31 -1.10
N ARG A 84 6.28 -5.09 -1.77
CA ARG A 84 7.74 -4.98 -1.74
C ARG A 84 8.25 -4.59 -3.13
N PHE A 85 9.37 -5.13 -3.58
CA PHE A 85 9.81 -4.96 -4.96
C PHE A 85 8.70 -5.37 -5.94
N GLN A 86 8.82 -4.94 -7.20
CA GLN A 86 7.86 -5.28 -8.25
C GLN A 86 7.49 -6.77 -8.23
N GLY A 87 6.19 -7.05 -8.07
CA GLY A 87 5.63 -8.40 -8.02
C GLY A 87 5.85 -9.18 -6.71
N GLN A 88 6.41 -8.57 -5.65
CA GLN A 88 6.66 -9.22 -4.36
C GLN A 88 5.71 -8.72 -3.27
N TYR A 89 5.23 -9.65 -2.44
CA TYR A 89 4.40 -9.39 -1.28
C TYR A 89 5.11 -9.83 0.00
N LEU A 90 4.97 -9.06 1.07
CA LEU A 90 5.36 -9.46 2.41
C LEU A 90 4.20 -10.23 3.06
N ASP A 91 4.44 -11.50 3.40
CA ASP A 91 3.56 -12.27 4.26
C ASP A 91 3.76 -11.82 5.72
N ARG A 92 2.66 -11.51 6.42
CA ARG A 92 2.60 -11.14 7.84
C ARG A 92 1.62 -12.03 8.59
#